data_AF-A0A507F785-F1
#
_entry.id   AF-A0A507F785-F1
#
_cell.length_a   1.000
_cell.length_b   1.000
_cell.length_c   1.000
_cell.angle_alpha   90.00
_cell.angle_beta   90.00
_cell.angle_gamma   90.00
#
_symmetry.space_group_name_H-M   'P 1'
#
loop_
_entity.id
_entity.type
_entity.pdbx_description
1 polymer ?
#
loop_
_entity_poly.entity_id
_entity_poly.type
_entity_poly.pdbx_seq_one_letter_code
_entity_poly.pdbx_strand_id
1 'polypeptide(L)'
;MSTTPEDNEDYSARLLTAWQPLLERMNAGCSAPPAYEHLAAATSAVNEVAKALVTKPELRWVGVKTDSSVQRLKVKIGSTLGLWPSLRNAFIFSRNHLFCVYGVGKQGVACVTRAERAVDLAAAHFQLVRNLCAQVQSNQRDAWEQGLYEPAEEIMSYLCSWLTSTKDCCTIMKDKVSKCVNMGTQMLANMMTGNPEVQDKMWPRYFQEDADIFKQLLSTCDIHRVMFVLICIHNCIHKCPERCKYMTQTPLGRDILKCLLAKAQKMLQEECSAFDFIYAIFSNMIELDLTPNIMDAICDGMDPHRTRILSQYHVTFLQLLDGMLDAQANRGDDRPPIEIGIDTAIFFVAVTKKLVHSISRNAKQLNDKIQAADVFGLDVDGLVLILQFFARVTPELGPDAKMKLIKAGLGDTLLTLLNLASKLYPRITLTKRSSSDATPTSSIPPQGFFMIKSDAVKVLANLCYEAKEVQDEIRRIGGIPVILNECRVDDNNPYIKEHAILAIRNLCDGNTENQDLVASLTPQGIAPESEQMLDEAGIQVKVDDSGRVRVGKKAEVEEILAMKRLSVSEVQL
;
A
#
# COMPACT_ATOMS: atom_id res chain seq x y z
N MET A 1 -53.83 -8.14 5.52
CA MET A 1 -53.19 -7.45 4.38
C MET A 1 -53.56 -5.98 4.47
N SER A 2 -52.78 -5.15 5.15
CA SER A 2 -52.94 -3.70 5.06
C SER A 2 -51.88 -3.19 4.08
N THR A 3 -52.32 -2.79 2.90
CA THR A 3 -51.52 -2.05 1.92
C THR A 3 -51.17 -0.70 2.54
N THR A 4 -49.88 -0.40 2.69
CA THR A 4 -49.44 0.94 3.10
C THR A 4 -49.74 1.94 1.97
N PRO A 5 -49.90 3.24 2.26
CA PRO A 5 -50.17 4.26 1.23
C PRO A 5 -49.16 4.27 0.07
N GLU A 6 -47.95 3.79 0.32
CA GLU A 6 -46.85 3.64 -0.65
C GLU A 6 -47.14 2.61 -1.77
N ASP A 7 -48.09 1.68 -1.57
CA ASP A 7 -48.49 0.70 -2.59
C ASP A 7 -49.33 1.32 -3.73
N ASN A 8 -49.93 2.49 -3.50
CA ASN A 8 -50.87 3.16 -4.43
C ASN A 8 -50.24 4.27 -5.29
N GLU A 9 -49.01 4.72 -5.01
CA GLU A 9 -48.37 5.77 -5.80
C GLU A 9 -47.61 5.17 -6.99
N ASP A 10 -48.05 5.47 -8.22
CA ASP A 10 -47.36 5.04 -9.43
C ASP A 10 -46.15 5.95 -9.72
N TYR A 11 -45.06 5.69 -8.99
CA TYR A 11 -43.80 6.41 -9.17
C TYR A 11 -43.24 6.30 -10.58
N SER A 12 -43.47 5.19 -11.28
CA SER A 12 -43.00 5.01 -12.66
C SER A 12 -43.74 5.96 -13.60
N ALA A 13 -45.08 6.01 -13.52
CA ALA A 13 -45.87 6.96 -14.31
C ALA A 13 -45.51 8.42 -13.99
N ARG A 14 -45.25 8.72 -12.70
CA ARG A 14 -44.79 10.05 -12.28
C ARG A 14 -43.47 10.44 -12.93
N LEU A 15 -42.48 9.53 -12.97
CA LEU A 15 -41.19 9.77 -13.66
C LEU A 15 -41.37 10.00 -15.16
N LEU A 16 -42.12 9.12 -15.83
CA LEU A 16 -42.35 9.20 -17.27
C LEU A 16 -43.06 10.50 -17.66
N THR A 17 -44.10 10.87 -16.92
CA THR A 17 -44.83 12.14 -17.11
C THR A 17 -43.93 13.35 -16.88
N ALA A 18 -43.05 13.29 -15.87
CA ALA A 18 -42.15 14.38 -15.55
C ALA A 18 -41.06 14.60 -16.62
N TRP A 19 -40.61 13.54 -17.30
CA TRP A 19 -39.63 13.65 -18.38
C TRP A 19 -40.24 14.01 -19.74
N GLN A 20 -41.51 13.70 -19.97
CA GLN A 20 -42.16 13.89 -21.27
C GLN A 20 -41.91 15.28 -21.90
N PRO A 21 -42.10 16.43 -21.19
CA PRO A 21 -41.86 17.74 -21.79
C PRO A 21 -40.39 18.01 -22.16
N LEU A 22 -39.45 17.37 -21.45
CA LEU A 22 -38.01 17.48 -21.74
C LEU A 22 -37.65 16.66 -22.98
N LEU A 23 -38.21 15.45 -23.09
CA LEU A 23 -37.94 14.51 -24.19
C LEU A 23 -38.58 14.97 -25.50
N GLU A 24 -39.82 15.47 -25.47
CA GLU A 24 -40.47 16.05 -26.65
C GLU A 24 -39.66 17.21 -27.23
N ARG A 25 -39.15 18.07 -26.34
CA ARG A 25 -38.29 19.20 -26.72
C ARG A 25 -36.96 18.74 -27.36
N MET A 26 -36.35 17.71 -26.78
CA MET A 26 -35.12 17.11 -27.31
C MET A 26 -35.35 16.52 -28.70
N ASN A 27 -36.44 15.76 -28.88
CA ASN A 27 -36.82 15.14 -30.14
C ASN A 27 -37.18 16.18 -31.22
N ALA A 28 -37.74 17.33 -30.82
CA ALA A 28 -38.03 18.45 -31.72
C ALA A 28 -36.78 19.25 -32.13
N GLY A 29 -35.58 18.92 -31.63
CA GLY A 29 -34.34 19.65 -31.95
C GLY A 29 -34.33 21.10 -31.50
N CYS A 30 -35.13 21.46 -30.49
CA CYS A 30 -35.36 22.87 -30.13
C CYS A 30 -34.14 23.49 -29.42
N SER A 31 -33.51 24.48 -30.05
CA SER A 31 -32.31 25.17 -29.55
C SER A 31 -32.56 26.19 -28.44
N ALA A 32 -33.81 26.58 -28.19
CA ALA A 32 -34.14 27.54 -27.13
C ALA A 32 -33.80 26.98 -25.71
N PRO A 33 -33.76 27.82 -24.67
CA PRO A 33 -33.70 27.33 -23.30
C PRO A 33 -35.00 26.58 -22.94
N PRO A 34 -34.95 25.47 -22.18
CA PRO A 34 -36.15 24.82 -21.65
C PRO A 34 -36.94 25.79 -20.76
N ALA A 35 -38.26 25.60 -20.69
CA ALA A 35 -39.10 26.33 -19.74
C ALA A 35 -38.63 26.01 -18.31
N TYR A 36 -38.45 27.05 -17.49
CA TYR A 36 -37.96 26.92 -16.13
C TYR A 36 -38.85 25.98 -15.28
N GLU A 37 -40.16 26.07 -15.48
CA GLU A 37 -41.16 25.24 -14.78
C GLU A 37 -41.01 23.75 -15.10
N HIS A 38 -40.70 23.40 -16.36
CA HIS A 38 -40.51 22.00 -16.76
C HIS A 38 -39.27 21.39 -16.10
N LEU A 39 -38.17 22.14 -16.01
CA LEU A 39 -36.96 21.70 -15.31
C LEU A 39 -37.22 21.51 -13.82
N ALA A 40 -37.90 22.48 -13.18
CA ALA A 40 -38.21 22.42 -11.75
C ALA A 40 -39.16 21.24 -11.43
N ALA A 41 -40.20 21.04 -12.23
CA ALA A 41 -41.14 19.94 -12.07
C ALA A 41 -40.46 18.57 -12.24
N ALA A 42 -39.61 18.42 -13.26
CA ALA A 42 -38.84 17.20 -13.47
C ALA A 42 -37.88 16.91 -12.31
N THR A 43 -37.08 17.90 -11.89
CA THR A 43 -36.16 17.75 -10.76
C THR A 43 -36.90 17.40 -9.47
N SER A 44 -38.06 18.03 -9.20
CA SER A 44 -38.87 17.75 -8.02
C SER A 44 -39.42 16.32 -8.04
N ALA A 45 -40.02 15.89 -9.15
CA ALA A 45 -40.57 14.54 -9.29
C ALA A 45 -39.49 13.46 -9.12
N VAL A 46 -38.34 13.62 -9.78
CA VAL A 46 -37.22 12.67 -9.69
C VAL A 46 -36.68 12.58 -8.26
N ASN A 47 -36.51 13.72 -7.57
CA ASN A 47 -36.02 13.74 -6.20
C ASN A 47 -36.99 13.10 -5.21
N GLU A 48 -38.29 13.32 -5.34
CA GLU A 48 -39.30 12.67 -4.49
C GLU A 48 -39.26 11.15 -4.63
N VAL A 49 -39.22 10.65 -5.87
CA VAL A 49 -39.09 9.20 -6.13
C VAL A 49 -37.76 8.68 -5.58
N ALA A 50 -36.66 9.39 -5.81
CA ALA A 50 -35.36 8.98 -5.30
C ALA A 50 -35.33 8.90 -3.76
N LYS A 51 -35.98 9.82 -3.04
CA LYS A 51 -36.11 9.78 -1.57
C LYS A 51 -36.91 8.56 -1.10
N ALA A 52 -37.98 8.20 -1.79
CA ALA A 52 -38.80 7.02 -1.47
C ALA A 52 -38.01 5.69 -1.59
N LEU A 53 -36.90 5.67 -2.35
CA LEU A 53 -36.07 4.49 -2.55
C LEU A 53 -34.95 4.31 -1.51
N VAL A 54 -34.94 5.11 -0.44
CA VAL A 54 -33.96 5.04 0.65
C VAL A 54 -34.61 4.48 1.91
N THR A 55 -33.98 3.48 2.53
CA THR A 55 -34.41 2.97 3.84
C THR A 55 -34.21 4.03 4.92
N LYS A 56 -35.26 4.35 5.68
CA LYS A 56 -35.19 5.33 6.78
C LYS A 56 -34.18 4.86 7.86
N PRO A 57 -33.32 5.75 8.38
CA PRO A 57 -32.31 5.41 9.40
C PRO A 57 -32.89 4.76 10.66
N GLU A 58 -34.11 5.14 11.04
CA GLU A 58 -34.82 4.69 12.25
C GLU A 58 -35.15 3.19 12.22
N LEU A 59 -35.25 2.59 11.04
CA LEU A 59 -35.51 1.15 10.87
C LEU A 59 -34.24 0.29 10.97
N ARG A 60 -33.03 0.88 10.95
CA ARG A 60 -31.75 0.15 11.08
C ARG A 60 -31.48 -0.33 12.52
N TRP A 61 -32.02 0.35 13.54
CA TRP A 61 -31.74 0.07 14.95
C TRP A 61 -32.46 -1.18 15.51
N VAL A 62 -33.44 -1.72 14.78
CA VAL A 62 -34.27 -2.86 15.23
C VAL A 62 -33.74 -4.22 14.69
N GLY A 63 -32.53 -4.26 14.13
CA GLY A 63 -31.96 -5.50 13.58
C GLY A 63 -32.72 -6.08 12.38
N VAL A 64 -33.62 -5.30 11.79
CA VAL A 64 -34.37 -5.69 10.59
C VAL A 64 -33.43 -5.57 9.38
N LYS A 65 -33.08 -6.72 8.79
CA LYS A 65 -32.45 -6.79 7.46
C LYS A 65 -33.21 -5.86 6.50
N THR A 66 -32.48 -5.08 5.70
CA THR A 66 -32.96 -4.21 4.60
C THR A 66 -34.46 -4.26 4.35
N ASP A 67 -35.16 -3.15 4.58
CA ASP A 67 -36.62 -3.06 4.42
C ASP A 67 -37.07 -3.69 3.09
N SER A 68 -37.71 -4.86 3.20
CA SER A 68 -38.14 -5.65 2.05
C SER A 68 -39.13 -4.89 1.17
N SER A 69 -39.83 -3.88 1.71
CA SER A 69 -40.75 -3.03 0.96
C SER A 69 -40.01 -2.11 -0.01
N VAL A 70 -38.98 -1.40 0.47
CA VAL A 70 -38.12 -0.53 -0.37
C VAL A 70 -37.42 -1.34 -1.46
N GLN A 71 -36.95 -2.55 -1.13
CA GLN A 71 -36.33 -3.42 -2.12
C GLN A 71 -37.32 -3.86 -3.21
N ARG A 72 -38.54 -4.25 -2.83
CA ARG A 72 -39.63 -4.55 -3.79
C ARG A 72 -39.98 -3.32 -4.63
N LEU A 73 -39.98 -2.12 -4.04
CA LEU A 73 -40.27 -0.87 -4.74
C LEU A 73 -39.23 -0.58 -5.84
N LYS A 74 -37.93 -0.72 -5.53
CA LYS A 74 -36.86 -0.56 -6.53
C LYS A 74 -37.03 -1.54 -7.70
N VAL A 75 -37.37 -2.79 -7.42
CA VAL A 75 -37.62 -3.81 -8.46
C VAL A 75 -38.86 -3.45 -9.28
N LYS A 76 -39.96 -3.06 -8.64
CA LYS A 76 -41.21 -2.65 -9.31
C LYS A 76 -41.01 -1.45 -10.24
N ILE A 77 -40.29 -0.43 -9.79
CA ILE A 77 -39.97 0.72 -10.63
C ILE A 77 -39.06 0.28 -11.77
N GLY A 78 -37.93 -0.39 -11.46
CA GLY A 78 -36.95 -0.83 -12.45
C GLY A 78 -37.51 -1.77 -13.53
N SER A 79 -38.50 -2.61 -13.21
CA SER A 79 -39.14 -3.50 -14.19
C SER A 79 -40.19 -2.82 -15.06
N THR A 80 -40.45 -1.51 -14.87
CA THR A 80 -41.44 -0.80 -15.67
C THR A 80 -40.95 -0.60 -17.11
N LEU A 81 -41.77 -1.06 -18.07
CA LEU A 81 -41.47 -0.93 -19.49
C LEU A 81 -41.24 0.54 -19.89
N GLY A 82 -40.15 0.79 -20.61
CA GLY A 82 -39.82 2.12 -21.09
C GLY A 82 -39.16 3.04 -20.06
N LEU A 83 -39.02 2.63 -18.79
CA LEU A 83 -38.34 3.43 -17.77
C LEU A 83 -36.88 3.69 -18.14
N TRP A 84 -36.08 2.64 -18.35
CA TRP A 84 -34.64 2.78 -18.60
C TRP A 84 -34.30 3.52 -19.90
N PRO A 85 -34.97 3.27 -21.05
CA PRO A 85 -34.81 4.08 -22.25
C PRO A 85 -35.15 5.56 -22.03
N SER A 86 -36.25 5.85 -21.31
CA SER A 86 -36.66 7.23 -21.01
C SER A 86 -35.66 7.92 -20.09
N LEU A 87 -35.15 7.20 -19.09
CA LEU A 87 -34.13 7.69 -18.17
C LEU A 87 -32.81 7.98 -18.90
N ARG A 88 -32.39 7.12 -19.84
CA ARG A 88 -31.22 7.37 -20.71
C ARG A 88 -31.38 8.66 -21.50
N ASN A 89 -32.54 8.84 -22.13
CA ASN A 89 -32.84 10.07 -22.87
C ASN A 89 -32.90 11.30 -21.96
N ALA A 90 -33.39 11.15 -20.73
CA ALA A 90 -33.38 12.22 -19.74
C ALA A 90 -31.96 12.60 -19.30
N PHE A 91 -31.04 11.63 -19.19
CA PHE A 91 -29.61 11.89 -18.96
C PHE A 91 -28.96 12.63 -20.13
N ILE A 92 -29.26 12.22 -21.38
CA ILE A 92 -28.77 12.91 -22.59
C ILE A 92 -29.26 14.36 -22.62
N PHE A 93 -30.52 14.58 -22.28
CA PHE A 93 -31.07 15.93 -22.13
C PHE A 93 -30.31 16.72 -21.06
N SER A 94 -30.13 16.16 -19.87
CA SER A 94 -29.38 16.80 -18.77
C SER A 94 -27.96 17.16 -19.17
N ARG A 95 -27.25 16.26 -19.86
CA ARG A 95 -25.92 16.50 -20.41
C ARG A 95 -25.92 17.68 -21.38
N ASN A 96 -26.76 17.63 -22.41
CA ASN A 96 -26.83 18.66 -23.45
C ASN A 96 -27.18 20.03 -22.84
N HIS A 97 -28.14 20.04 -21.92
CA HIS A 97 -28.54 21.26 -21.22
C HIS A 97 -27.40 21.81 -20.34
N LEU A 98 -26.74 20.95 -19.57
CA LEU A 98 -25.61 21.33 -18.72
C LEU A 98 -24.46 21.91 -19.54
N PHE A 99 -24.06 21.24 -20.62
CA PHE A 99 -22.98 21.71 -21.50
C PHE A 99 -23.31 23.05 -22.17
N CYS A 100 -24.58 23.25 -22.53
CA CYS A 100 -25.05 24.52 -23.07
C CYS A 100 -24.98 25.65 -22.04
N VAL A 101 -25.37 25.40 -20.79
CA VAL A 101 -25.46 26.42 -19.74
C VAL A 101 -24.09 26.82 -19.19
N TYR A 102 -23.19 25.85 -19.04
CA TYR A 102 -21.83 26.09 -18.59
C TYR A 102 -20.91 26.58 -19.71
N GLY A 103 -21.27 26.30 -20.96
CA GLY A 103 -20.46 26.66 -22.12
C GLY A 103 -19.25 25.76 -22.23
N VAL A 104 -19.27 24.82 -23.18
CA VAL A 104 -18.13 23.97 -23.48
C VAL A 104 -16.88 24.85 -23.71
N GLY A 105 -15.84 24.64 -22.91
CA GLY A 105 -14.57 25.40 -22.99
C GLY A 105 -14.55 26.79 -22.34
N LYS A 106 -15.63 27.25 -21.68
CA LYS A 106 -15.66 28.56 -20.98
C LYS A 106 -15.36 28.40 -19.48
N GLN A 107 -14.49 29.26 -18.92
CA GLN A 107 -14.04 29.18 -17.51
C GLN A 107 -15.03 29.77 -16.47
N GLY A 108 -16.34 29.73 -16.73
CA GLY A 108 -17.34 30.35 -15.87
C GLY A 108 -18.77 29.97 -16.24
N VAL A 109 -19.75 30.59 -15.57
CA VAL A 109 -21.17 30.31 -15.77
C VAL A 109 -21.86 31.57 -16.28
N ALA A 110 -22.55 31.47 -17.43
CA ALA A 110 -23.23 32.62 -18.03
C ALA A 110 -24.46 33.09 -17.22
N CYS A 111 -25.17 32.17 -16.56
CA CYS A 111 -26.31 32.47 -15.69
C CYS A 111 -26.35 31.48 -14.53
N VAL A 112 -26.07 31.97 -13.31
CA VAL A 112 -25.96 31.14 -12.09
C VAL A 112 -27.23 30.34 -11.85
N THR A 113 -28.41 30.97 -11.87
CA THR A 113 -29.69 30.29 -11.65
C THR A 113 -29.96 29.18 -12.66
N ARG A 114 -29.59 29.36 -13.93
CA ARG A 114 -29.74 28.30 -14.95
C ARG A 114 -28.77 27.16 -14.70
N ALA A 115 -27.53 27.45 -14.31
CA ALA A 115 -26.54 26.42 -14.02
C ALA A 115 -26.90 25.61 -12.79
N GLU A 116 -27.38 26.26 -11.73
CA GLU A 116 -27.89 25.58 -10.54
C GLU A 116 -28.99 24.59 -10.93
N ARG A 117 -29.93 24.98 -11.78
CA ARG A 117 -31.00 24.09 -12.23
C ARG A 117 -30.51 22.94 -13.10
N ALA A 118 -29.55 23.18 -13.99
CA ALA A 118 -28.94 22.12 -14.78
C ALA A 118 -28.24 21.09 -13.90
N VAL A 119 -27.50 21.54 -12.88
CA VAL A 119 -26.83 20.67 -11.90
C VAL A 119 -27.84 19.95 -11.02
N ASP A 120 -28.86 20.64 -10.52
CA ASP A 120 -29.89 20.03 -9.65
C ASP A 120 -30.62 18.90 -10.40
N LEU A 121 -30.92 19.09 -11.70
CA LEU A 121 -31.55 18.06 -12.53
C LEU A 121 -30.61 16.85 -12.74
N ALA A 122 -29.35 17.10 -13.12
CA ALA A 122 -28.36 16.03 -13.28
C ALA A 122 -28.14 15.26 -11.97
N ALA A 123 -28.03 15.97 -10.84
CA ALA A 123 -27.92 15.37 -9.51
C ALA A 123 -29.13 14.50 -9.15
N ALA A 124 -30.35 14.94 -9.48
CA ALA A 124 -31.56 14.16 -9.26
C ALA A 124 -31.54 12.86 -10.08
N HIS A 125 -31.13 12.91 -11.34
CA HIS A 125 -30.97 11.72 -12.19
C HIS A 125 -29.91 10.76 -11.66
N PHE A 126 -28.73 11.26 -11.26
CA PHE A 126 -27.69 10.45 -10.60
C PHE A 126 -28.24 9.78 -9.34
N GLN A 127 -28.94 10.53 -8.49
CA GLN A 127 -29.51 10.03 -7.24
C GLN A 127 -30.55 8.93 -7.47
N LEU A 128 -31.41 9.09 -8.48
CA LEU A 128 -32.42 8.10 -8.83
C LEU A 128 -31.77 6.77 -9.24
N VAL A 129 -30.84 6.78 -10.19
CA VAL A 129 -30.17 5.54 -10.66
C VAL A 129 -29.36 4.92 -9.54
N ARG A 130 -28.62 5.73 -8.78
CA ARG A 130 -27.87 5.28 -7.60
C ARG A 130 -28.75 4.48 -6.64
N ASN A 131 -29.96 4.95 -6.39
CA ASN A 131 -30.89 4.33 -5.45
C ASN A 131 -31.59 3.11 -6.09
N LEU A 132 -31.97 3.17 -7.37
CA LEU A 132 -32.57 2.05 -8.10
C LEU A 132 -31.61 0.85 -8.24
N CYS A 133 -30.32 1.11 -8.45
CA CYS A 133 -29.30 0.06 -8.61
C CYS A 133 -28.81 -0.52 -7.28
N ALA A 134 -28.97 0.20 -6.17
CA ALA A 134 -28.43 -0.20 -4.87
C ALA A 134 -29.00 -1.57 -4.44
N GLN A 135 -28.15 -2.61 -4.50
CA GLN A 135 -28.45 -4.00 -4.16
C GLN A 135 -29.53 -4.65 -5.06
N VAL A 136 -29.73 -4.19 -6.30
CA VAL A 136 -30.74 -4.75 -7.22
C VAL A 136 -30.08 -5.13 -8.55
N GLN A 137 -29.75 -6.42 -8.71
CA GLN A 137 -29.00 -6.90 -9.88
C GLN A 137 -29.72 -6.73 -11.22
N SER A 138 -31.05 -6.89 -11.27
CA SER A 138 -31.83 -6.67 -12.49
C SER A 138 -31.70 -5.21 -12.97
N ASN A 139 -31.88 -4.26 -12.05
CA ASN A 139 -31.77 -2.84 -12.36
C ASN A 139 -30.36 -2.43 -12.80
N GLN A 140 -29.33 -3.03 -12.18
CA GLN A 140 -27.94 -2.83 -12.58
C GLN A 140 -27.70 -3.31 -14.02
N ARG A 141 -28.24 -4.48 -14.39
CA ARG A 141 -28.18 -5.02 -15.76
C ARG A 141 -28.90 -4.10 -16.74
N ASP A 142 -30.13 -3.71 -16.45
CA ASP A 142 -30.93 -2.86 -17.34
C ASP A 142 -30.28 -1.48 -17.53
N ALA A 143 -29.74 -0.89 -16.47
CA ALA A 143 -29.02 0.38 -16.54
C ALA A 143 -27.79 0.30 -17.44
N TRP A 144 -27.03 -0.80 -17.32
CA TRP A 144 -25.89 -1.10 -18.18
C TRP A 144 -26.31 -1.33 -19.64
N GLU A 145 -27.32 -2.16 -19.90
CA GLU A 145 -27.78 -2.51 -21.25
C GLU A 145 -28.31 -1.30 -22.01
N GLN A 146 -28.94 -0.35 -21.30
CA GLN A 146 -29.34 0.92 -21.90
C GLN A 146 -28.18 1.91 -22.08
N GLY A 147 -26.96 1.61 -21.63
CA GLY A 147 -25.83 2.53 -21.80
C GLY A 147 -25.95 3.81 -20.98
N LEU A 148 -26.56 3.76 -19.78
CA LEU A 148 -26.73 4.95 -18.92
C LEU A 148 -25.42 5.57 -18.45
N TYR A 149 -24.36 4.76 -18.38
CA TYR A 149 -23.04 5.19 -17.94
C TYR A 149 -22.41 6.22 -18.89
N GLU A 150 -22.69 6.17 -20.20
CA GLU A 150 -22.09 7.09 -21.19
C GLU A 150 -22.43 8.57 -20.91
N PRO A 151 -23.71 9.00 -20.91
CA PRO A 151 -24.03 10.41 -20.61
C PRO A 151 -23.70 10.79 -19.16
N ALA A 152 -23.73 9.83 -18.24
CA ALA A 152 -23.31 10.04 -16.85
C ALA A 152 -21.82 10.41 -16.74
N GLU A 153 -20.96 9.64 -17.41
CA GLU A 153 -19.50 9.85 -17.46
C GLU A 153 -19.15 11.18 -18.13
N GLU A 154 -19.82 11.52 -19.24
CA GLU A 154 -19.63 12.80 -19.93
C GLU A 154 -19.98 13.99 -19.02
N ILE A 155 -21.10 13.92 -18.29
CA ILE A 155 -21.48 14.94 -17.30
C ILE A 155 -20.40 15.03 -16.20
N MET A 156 -20.01 13.90 -15.61
CA MET A 156 -19.04 13.90 -14.51
C MET A 156 -17.67 14.41 -14.93
N SER A 157 -17.18 13.99 -16.09
CA SER A 157 -15.88 14.42 -16.63
C SER A 157 -15.85 15.92 -16.90
N TYR A 158 -16.92 16.43 -17.51
CA TYR A 158 -17.06 17.87 -17.74
C TYR A 158 -17.12 18.67 -16.43
N LEU A 159 -17.90 18.21 -15.45
CA LEU A 159 -18.00 18.88 -14.15
C LEU A 159 -16.70 18.79 -13.34
N CYS A 160 -15.96 17.69 -13.41
CA CYS A 160 -14.63 17.58 -12.81
C CYS A 160 -13.66 18.58 -13.42
N SER A 161 -13.62 18.63 -14.76
CA SER A 161 -12.81 19.60 -15.50
C SER A 161 -13.18 21.03 -15.09
N TRP A 162 -14.46 21.36 -15.05
CA TRP A 162 -14.95 22.67 -14.64
C TRP A 162 -14.56 23.03 -13.19
N LEU A 163 -14.63 22.08 -12.24
CA LEU A 163 -14.21 22.30 -10.85
C LEU A 163 -12.72 22.69 -10.76
N THR A 164 -11.88 22.09 -11.60
CA THR A 164 -10.43 22.36 -11.60
C THR A 164 -10.05 23.65 -12.34
N SER A 165 -10.75 24.00 -13.43
CA SER A 165 -10.38 25.14 -14.28
C SER A 165 -11.01 26.47 -13.86
N THR A 166 -12.13 26.44 -13.12
CA THR A 166 -12.93 27.63 -12.85
C THR A 166 -12.35 28.51 -11.75
N LYS A 167 -11.98 29.74 -12.12
CA LYS A 167 -11.44 30.77 -11.21
C LYS A 167 -12.54 31.68 -10.65
N ASP A 168 -13.54 32.03 -11.47
CA ASP A 168 -14.53 33.07 -11.17
C ASP A 168 -15.91 32.49 -10.84
N CYS A 169 -16.02 31.71 -9.76
CA CYS A 169 -17.31 31.17 -9.31
C CYS A 169 -17.42 31.11 -7.79
N CYS A 170 -18.62 31.34 -7.26
CA CYS A 170 -18.88 31.32 -5.83
C CYS A 170 -18.73 29.91 -5.23
N THR A 171 -18.35 29.84 -3.95
CA THR A 171 -18.15 28.59 -3.22
C THR A 171 -19.41 27.71 -3.20
N ILE A 172 -20.60 28.32 -3.16
CA ILE A 172 -21.90 27.63 -3.16
C ILE A 172 -22.07 26.81 -4.44
N MET A 173 -21.75 27.40 -5.59
CA MET A 173 -21.88 26.71 -6.87
C MET A 173 -20.86 25.57 -7.01
N LYS A 174 -19.61 25.81 -6.57
CA LYS A 174 -18.58 24.75 -6.52
C LYS A 174 -19.00 23.59 -5.63
N ASP A 175 -19.60 23.86 -4.47
CA ASP A 175 -20.13 22.83 -3.57
C ASP A 175 -21.29 22.03 -4.22
N LYS A 176 -22.24 22.71 -4.86
CA LYS A 176 -23.32 22.06 -5.62
C LYS A 176 -22.79 21.14 -6.72
N VAL A 177 -21.84 21.62 -7.52
CA VAL A 177 -21.19 20.80 -8.56
C VAL A 177 -20.44 19.63 -7.94
N SER A 178 -19.70 19.85 -6.85
CA SER A 178 -19.00 18.77 -6.15
C SER A 178 -19.96 17.67 -5.69
N LYS A 179 -21.08 18.05 -5.07
CA LYS A 179 -22.13 17.12 -4.63
C LYS A 179 -22.76 16.35 -5.79
N CYS A 180 -22.99 17.02 -6.93
CA CYS A 180 -23.49 16.37 -8.14
C CYS A 180 -22.53 15.29 -8.66
N VAL A 181 -21.23 15.61 -8.74
CA VAL A 181 -20.20 14.62 -9.11
C VAL A 181 -20.13 13.48 -8.10
N ASN A 182 -20.27 13.76 -6.81
CA ASN A 182 -20.27 12.72 -5.77
C ASN A 182 -21.48 11.77 -5.92
N MET A 183 -22.66 12.30 -6.26
CA MET A 183 -23.85 11.50 -6.58
C MET A 183 -23.60 10.59 -7.80
N GLY A 184 -22.98 11.12 -8.86
CA GLY A 184 -22.62 10.33 -10.04
C GLY A 184 -21.56 9.26 -9.76
N THR A 185 -20.55 9.59 -8.95
CA THR A 185 -19.52 8.63 -8.53
C THR A 185 -20.14 7.47 -7.75
N GLN A 186 -21.04 7.78 -6.81
CA GLN A 186 -21.75 6.76 -6.04
C GLN A 186 -22.75 5.98 -6.91
N MET A 187 -23.35 6.60 -7.93
CA MET A 187 -24.16 5.91 -8.93
C MET A 187 -23.36 4.82 -9.64
N LEU A 188 -22.19 5.16 -10.21
CA LEU A 188 -21.32 4.18 -10.89
C LEU A 188 -20.94 3.02 -9.95
N ALA A 189 -20.56 3.33 -8.71
CA ALA A 189 -20.26 2.33 -7.70
C ALA A 189 -21.45 1.38 -7.46
N ASN A 190 -22.66 1.92 -7.30
CA ASN A 190 -23.87 1.12 -7.07
C ASN A 190 -24.33 0.34 -8.30
N MET A 191 -24.04 0.81 -9.52
CA MET A 191 -24.33 0.07 -10.76
C MET A 191 -23.50 -1.22 -10.86
N MET A 192 -22.27 -1.20 -10.35
CA MET A 192 -21.36 -2.36 -10.41
C MET A 192 -21.37 -3.23 -9.15
N THR A 193 -21.75 -2.69 -7.98
CA THR A 193 -21.60 -3.39 -6.70
C THR A 193 -22.43 -4.67 -6.62
N GLY A 194 -21.76 -5.82 -6.41
CA GLY A 194 -22.41 -7.10 -6.12
C GLY A 194 -23.04 -7.78 -7.34
N ASN A 195 -22.58 -7.46 -8.55
CA ASN A 195 -23.09 -8.04 -9.80
C ASN A 195 -21.94 -8.38 -10.76
N PRO A 196 -21.39 -9.61 -10.68
CA PRO A 196 -20.26 -10.03 -11.51
C PRO A 196 -20.50 -9.83 -13.00
N GLU A 197 -21.72 -10.09 -13.49
CA GLU A 197 -22.05 -9.94 -14.92
C GLU A 197 -21.87 -8.50 -15.42
N VAL A 198 -22.34 -7.51 -14.64
CA VAL A 198 -22.16 -6.10 -14.97
C VAL A 198 -20.71 -5.69 -14.77
N GLN A 199 -20.07 -6.16 -13.70
CA GLN A 199 -18.66 -5.85 -13.42
C GLN A 199 -17.73 -6.33 -14.54
N ASP A 200 -17.91 -7.55 -15.04
CA ASP A 200 -17.08 -8.14 -16.09
C ASP A 200 -17.22 -7.40 -17.44
N LYS A 201 -18.35 -6.73 -17.67
CA LYS A 201 -18.59 -5.92 -18.87
C LYS A 201 -18.14 -4.46 -18.72
N MET A 202 -18.43 -3.86 -17.55
CA MET A 202 -18.25 -2.43 -17.30
C MET A 202 -16.83 -2.10 -16.84
N TRP A 203 -16.22 -2.93 -15.98
CA TRP A 203 -14.88 -2.70 -15.44
C TRP A 203 -13.80 -2.55 -16.54
N PRO A 204 -13.71 -3.43 -17.56
CA PRO A 204 -12.69 -3.30 -18.60
C PRO A 204 -12.77 -2.00 -19.40
N ARG A 205 -13.97 -1.42 -19.58
CA ARG A 205 -14.15 -0.17 -20.34
C ARG A 205 -13.41 1.00 -19.70
N TYR A 206 -13.31 1.01 -18.38
CA TYR A 206 -12.63 2.07 -17.65
C TYR A 206 -11.12 2.07 -17.81
N PHE A 207 -10.52 1.07 -18.45
CA PHE A 207 -9.08 0.97 -18.66
C PHE A 207 -8.68 0.94 -20.14
N GLN A 208 -9.59 1.35 -21.03
CA GLN A 208 -9.28 1.59 -22.45
C GLN A 208 -8.38 2.83 -22.59
N GLU A 209 -7.71 2.98 -23.74
CA GLU A 209 -6.65 4.00 -23.95
C GLU A 209 -7.11 5.45 -23.66
N ASP A 210 -8.36 5.77 -24.00
CA ASP A 210 -8.93 7.12 -23.80
C ASP A 210 -9.66 7.30 -22.45
N ALA A 211 -9.69 6.27 -21.61
CA ALA A 211 -10.39 6.33 -20.33
C ALA A 211 -9.57 7.07 -19.28
N ASP A 212 -10.16 8.12 -18.68
CA ASP A 212 -9.49 8.92 -17.64
C ASP A 212 -10.38 9.22 -16.42
N ILE A 213 -11.64 8.79 -16.44
CA ILE A 213 -12.63 9.21 -15.45
C ILE A 213 -12.22 8.88 -14.00
N PHE A 214 -11.68 7.70 -13.72
CA PHE A 214 -11.21 7.36 -12.37
C PHE A 214 -10.05 8.25 -11.91
N LYS A 215 -9.13 8.59 -12.83
CA LYS A 215 -8.03 9.53 -12.55
C LYS A 215 -8.57 10.92 -12.25
N GLN A 216 -9.54 11.41 -13.03
CA GLN A 216 -10.20 12.69 -12.77
C GLN A 216 -10.94 12.69 -11.42
N LEU A 217 -11.70 11.64 -11.11
CA LEU A 217 -12.47 11.51 -9.87
C LEU A 217 -11.56 11.41 -8.62
N LEU A 218 -10.38 10.81 -8.74
CA LEU A 218 -9.37 10.74 -7.67
C LEU A 218 -8.56 12.03 -7.52
N SER A 219 -8.54 12.92 -8.53
CA SER A 219 -7.79 14.19 -8.54
C SER A 219 -8.48 15.29 -7.71
N THR A 220 -9.04 14.93 -6.56
CA THR A 220 -9.72 15.83 -5.62
C THR A 220 -9.22 15.63 -4.19
N CYS A 221 -9.45 16.65 -3.35
CA CYS A 221 -9.32 16.59 -1.89
C CYS A 221 -10.66 16.28 -1.19
N ASP A 222 -11.78 16.19 -1.92
CA ASP A 222 -13.08 15.80 -1.35
C ASP A 222 -13.07 14.32 -0.94
N ILE A 223 -13.04 14.09 0.38
CA ILE A 223 -12.92 12.75 0.94
C ILE A 223 -14.10 11.83 0.59
N HIS A 224 -15.31 12.38 0.46
CA HIS A 224 -16.49 11.59 0.11
C HIS A 224 -16.38 11.04 -1.31
N ARG A 225 -15.89 11.87 -2.24
CA ARG A 225 -15.65 11.43 -3.62
C ARG A 225 -14.60 10.33 -3.66
N VAL A 226 -13.48 10.54 -2.97
CA VAL A 226 -12.41 9.54 -2.90
C VAL A 226 -12.95 8.23 -2.33
N MET A 227 -13.69 8.27 -1.21
CA MET A 227 -14.33 7.08 -0.63
C MET A 227 -15.22 6.33 -1.62
N PHE A 228 -16.07 7.02 -2.38
CA PHE A 228 -16.93 6.35 -3.37
C PHE A 228 -16.12 5.67 -4.48
N VAL A 229 -15.03 6.29 -4.95
CA VAL A 229 -14.12 5.65 -5.90
C VAL A 229 -13.44 4.43 -5.28
N LEU A 230 -12.94 4.54 -4.05
CA LEU A 230 -12.29 3.42 -3.35
C LEU A 230 -13.24 2.25 -3.14
N ILE A 231 -14.48 2.51 -2.72
CA ILE A 231 -15.52 1.47 -2.57
C ILE A 231 -15.80 0.81 -3.94
N CYS A 232 -15.90 1.61 -5.00
CA CYS A 232 -16.11 1.10 -6.35
C CYS A 232 -14.97 0.17 -6.78
N ILE A 233 -13.72 0.61 -6.63
CA ILE A 233 -12.53 -0.20 -6.96
C ILE A 233 -12.52 -1.47 -6.13
N HIS A 234 -12.64 -1.37 -4.80
CA HIS A 234 -12.65 -2.51 -3.89
C HIS A 234 -13.70 -3.54 -4.30
N ASN A 235 -14.96 -3.12 -4.48
CA ASN A 235 -16.06 -4.01 -4.87
C ASN A 235 -15.85 -4.67 -6.25
N CYS A 236 -15.15 -3.99 -7.16
CA CYS A 236 -14.87 -4.51 -8.50
C CYS A 236 -13.65 -5.43 -8.55
N ILE A 237 -12.71 -5.36 -7.62
CA ILE A 237 -11.52 -6.22 -7.64
C ILE A 237 -11.56 -7.33 -6.58
N HIS A 238 -12.50 -7.24 -5.62
CA HIS A 238 -12.58 -8.14 -4.49
C HIS A 238 -12.66 -9.61 -4.94
N LYS A 239 -11.70 -10.41 -4.47
CA LYS A 239 -11.53 -11.84 -4.78
C LYS A 239 -11.58 -12.17 -6.28
N CYS A 240 -11.13 -11.24 -7.13
CA CYS A 240 -11.14 -11.42 -8.58
C CYS A 240 -9.79 -11.06 -9.22
N PRO A 241 -8.91 -12.06 -9.46
CA PRO A 241 -7.61 -11.85 -10.08
C PRO A 241 -7.69 -11.18 -11.45
N GLU A 242 -8.64 -11.58 -12.30
CA GLU A 242 -8.79 -11.02 -13.66
C GLU A 242 -9.08 -9.52 -13.64
N ARG A 243 -9.91 -9.05 -12.70
CA ARG A 243 -10.20 -7.62 -12.55
C ARG A 243 -9.03 -6.86 -11.92
N CYS A 244 -8.27 -7.50 -11.03
CA CYS A 244 -7.03 -6.94 -10.48
C CYS A 244 -5.96 -6.72 -11.57
N LYS A 245 -5.89 -7.58 -12.60
CA LYS A 245 -4.93 -7.42 -13.71
C LYS A 245 -5.08 -6.07 -14.42
N TYR A 246 -6.29 -5.53 -14.54
CA TYR A 246 -6.47 -4.18 -15.10
C TYR A 246 -5.73 -3.10 -14.30
N MET A 247 -5.69 -3.23 -12.97
CA MET A 247 -4.98 -2.30 -12.09
C MET A 247 -3.46 -2.35 -12.28
N THR A 248 -2.89 -3.53 -12.55
CA THR A 248 -1.42 -3.70 -12.63
C THR A 248 -0.89 -3.62 -14.07
N GLN A 249 -1.68 -4.06 -15.05
CA GLN A 249 -1.20 -4.25 -16.43
C GLN A 249 -1.48 -3.05 -17.33
N THR A 250 -2.54 -2.26 -17.06
CA THR A 250 -2.92 -1.12 -17.91
C THR A 250 -2.27 0.20 -17.46
N PRO A 251 -2.03 1.16 -18.38
CA PRO A 251 -1.47 2.46 -18.02
C PRO A 251 -2.28 3.22 -16.96
N LEU A 252 -3.61 3.28 -17.13
CA LEU A 252 -4.49 3.93 -16.17
C LEU A 252 -4.47 3.22 -14.81
N GLY A 253 -4.48 1.89 -14.79
CA GLY A 253 -4.41 1.12 -13.56
C GLY A 253 -3.16 1.46 -12.73
N ARG A 254 -2.00 1.56 -13.39
CA ARG A 254 -0.74 1.95 -12.75
C ARG A 254 -0.81 3.36 -12.16
N ASP A 255 -1.39 4.31 -12.89
CA ASP A 255 -1.63 5.67 -12.40
C ASP A 255 -2.55 5.68 -11.17
N ILE A 256 -3.61 4.85 -11.18
CA ILE A 256 -4.51 4.70 -10.04
C ILE A 256 -3.75 4.13 -8.85
N LEU A 257 -2.98 3.04 -8.99
CA LEU A 257 -2.18 2.46 -7.90
C LEU A 257 -1.23 3.48 -7.26
N LYS A 258 -0.52 4.27 -8.08
CA LYS A 258 0.36 5.34 -7.59
C LYS A 258 -0.44 6.43 -6.87
N CYS A 259 -1.61 6.80 -7.38
CA CYS A 259 -2.51 7.76 -6.74
C CYS A 259 -3.01 7.25 -5.38
N LEU A 260 -3.38 5.97 -5.28
CA LEU A 260 -3.79 5.34 -4.02
C LEU A 260 -2.67 5.37 -2.98
N LEU A 261 -1.44 5.01 -3.36
CA LEU A 261 -0.30 5.04 -2.45
C LEU A 261 0.05 6.46 -1.99
N ALA A 262 0.01 7.45 -2.89
CA ALA A 262 0.21 8.85 -2.51
C ALA A 262 -0.86 9.33 -1.50
N LYS A 263 -2.12 8.92 -1.68
CA LYS A 263 -3.21 9.25 -0.75
C LYS A 263 -3.07 8.49 0.56
N ALA A 264 -2.62 7.23 0.55
CA ALA A 264 -2.42 6.42 1.74
C ALA A 264 -1.48 7.10 2.74
N GLN A 265 -0.35 7.62 2.25
CA GLN A 265 0.62 8.33 3.08
C GLN A 265 0.01 9.53 3.79
N LYS A 266 -0.78 10.33 3.06
CA LYS A 266 -1.47 11.50 3.63
C LYS A 266 -2.57 11.10 4.62
N MET A 267 -3.39 10.12 4.25
CA MET A 267 -4.53 9.67 5.07
C MET A 267 -4.08 9.03 6.38
N LEU A 268 -2.95 8.32 6.38
CA LEU A 268 -2.39 7.74 7.59
C LEU A 268 -1.94 8.83 8.58
N GLN A 269 -1.33 9.91 8.09
CA GLN A 269 -0.93 11.06 8.91
C GLN A 269 -2.12 11.83 9.48
N GLU A 270 -3.24 11.86 8.74
CA GLU A 270 -4.46 12.59 9.11
C GLU A 270 -5.49 11.69 9.84
N GLU A 271 -5.15 10.45 10.19
CA GLU A 271 -6.06 9.46 10.81
C GLU A 271 -7.41 9.32 10.07
N CYS A 272 -7.36 9.35 8.73
CA CYS A 272 -8.55 9.39 7.90
C CYS A 272 -9.17 7.99 7.70
N SER A 273 -10.46 7.83 8.00
CA SER A 273 -11.19 6.55 7.84
C SER A 273 -11.24 6.02 6.40
N ALA A 274 -11.01 6.85 5.38
CA ALA A 274 -10.90 6.39 4.01
C ALA A 274 -9.67 5.49 3.76
N PHE A 275 -8.66 5.56 4.64
CA PHE A 275 -7.49 4.68 4.60
C PHE A 275 -7.88 3.21 4.65
N ASP A 276 -8.93 2.84 5.40
CA ASP A 276 -9.39 1.46 5.54
C ASP A 276 -9.74 0.83 4.18
N PHE A 277 -10.28 1.61 3.24
CA PHE A 277 -10.57 1.11 1.90
C PHE A 277 -9.31 0.92 1.05
N ILE A 278 -8.30 1.79 1.19
CA ILE A 278 -7.00 1.60 0.53
C ILE A 278 -6.33 0.34 1.08
N TYR A 279 -6.31 0.20 2.41
CA TYR A 279 -5.83 -1.00 3.08
C TYR A 279 -6.55 -2.26 2.56
N ALA A 280 -7.89 -2.24 2.47
CA ALA A 280 -8.67 -3.37 1.97
C ALA A 280 -8.41 -3.69 0.48
N ILE A 281 -8.16 -2.68 -0.37
CA ILE A 281 -7.78 -2.87 -1.78
C ILE A 281 -6.46 -3.62 -1.88
N PHE A 282 -5.41 -3.14 -1.18
CA PHE A 282 -4.10 -3.76 -1.24
C PHE A 282 -4.06 -5.12 -0.54
N SER A 283 -4.74 -5.30 0.60
CA SER A 283 -4.88 -6.61 1.29
C SER A 283 -5.45 -7.65 0.33
N ASN A 284 -6.54 -7.32 -0.37
CA ASN A 284 -7.13 -8.20 -1.37
C ASN A 284 -6.15 -8.57 -2.48
N MET A 285 -5.36 -7.62 -2.99
CA MET A 285 -4.40 -7.92 -4.06
C MET A 285 -3.21 -8.74 -3.56
N ILE A 286 -2.77 -8.54 -2.31
CA ILE A 286 -1.71 -9.32 -1.67
C ILE A 286 -2.16 -10.76 -1.43
N GLU A 287 -3.38 -10.97 -0.92
CA GLU A 287 -4.00 -12.30 -0.74
C GLU A 287 -4.19 -13.05 -2.06
N LEU A 288 -4.23 -12.34 -3.19
CA LEU A 288 -4.27 -12.92 -4.54
C LEU A 288 -2.86 -13.12 -5.15
N ASP A 289 -1.80 -13.01 -4.34
CA ASP A 289 -0.38 -13.16 -4.71
C ASP A 289 0.09 -12.19 -5.82
N LEU A 290 -0.52 -10.99 -5.89
CA LEU A 290 -0.21 -9.97 -6.89
C LEU A 290 0.89 -9.00 -6.46
N THR A 291 1.61 -9.28 -5.36
CA THR A 291 2.71 -8.44 -4.87
C THR A 291 3.75 -8.14 -5.95
N PRO A 292 4.23 -9.12 -6.75
CA PRO A 292 5.16 -8.84 -7.85
C PRO A 292 4.55 -7.90 -8.89
N ASN A 293 3.29 -8.12 -9.26
CA ASN A 293 2.59 -7.29 -10.25
C ASN A 293 2.39 -5.85 -9.77
N ILE A 294 2.13 -5.65 -8.48
CA ILE A 294 2.01 -4.31 -7.89
C ILE A 294 3.37 -3.60 -7.94
N MET A 295 4.43 -4.26 -7.49
CA MET A 295 5.79 -3.71 -7.46
C MET A 295 6.25 -3.31 -8.86
N ASP A 296 6.02 -4.17 -9.87
CA ASP A 296 6.33 -3.83 -11.26
C ASP A 296 5.45 -2.69 -11.80
N ALA A 297 4.16 -2.65 -11.45
CA ALA A 297 3.20 -1.64 -11.89
C ALA A 297 3.54 -0.22 -11.38
N ILE A 298 4.07 -0.11 -10.16
CA ILE A 298 4.41 1.18 -9.53
C ILE A 298 5.83 1.65 -9.82
N CYS A 299 6.59 0.89 -10.62
CA CYS A 299 7.81 1.39 -11.24
C CYS A 299 7.52 2.71 -11.97
N ASP A 300 8.38 3.70 -11.75
CA ASP A 300 8.47 4.78 -12.72
C ASP A 300 9.24 4.20 -13.91
N GLY A 301 8.85 4.55 -15.13
CA GLY A 301 9.45 3.98 -16.34
C GLY A 301 10.98 3.98 -16.34
N MET A 302 11.58 3.17 -17.21
CA MET A 302 13.04 3.01 -17.31
C MET A 302 13.73 4.37 -17.56
N ASP A 303 14.32 4.94 -16.51
CA ASP A 303 15.27 6.04 -16.63
C ASP A 303 16.69 5.45 -16.51
N PRO A 304 17.46 5.41 -17.62
CA PRO A 304 18.82 4.86 -17.64
C PRO A 304 19.79 5.56 -16.67
N HIS A 305 19.47 6.80 -16.26
CA HIS A 305 20.28 7.59 -15.35
C HIS A 305 19.84 7.47 -13.89
N ARG A 306 18.77 6.71 -13.61
CA ARG A 306 18.27 6.54 -12.25
C ARG A 306 19.23 5.69 -11.42
N THR A 307 19.72 6.27 -10.33
CA THR A 307 20.64 5.63 -9.40
C THR A 307 19.95 4.70 -8.39
N ARG A 308 18.64 4.88 -8.19
CA ARG A 308 17.79 4.14 -7.22
C ARG A 308 16.88 3.15 -7.92
N ILE A 309 16.68 1.99 -7.30
CA ILE A 309 15.77 0.95 -7.79
C ILE A 309 14.33 1.30 -7.39
N LEU A 310 14.12 1.69 -6.14
CA LEU A 310 12.80 1.93 -5.55
C LEU A 310 12.40 3.40 -5.67
N SER A 311 11.12 3.60 -5.96
CA SER A 311 10.42 4.89 -5.86
C SER A 311 9.69 5.01 -4.52
N GLN A 312 9.20 6.20 -4.20
CA GLN A 312 8.44 6.44 -2.96
C GLN A 312 7.20 5.54 -2.88
N TYR A 313 6.57 5.24 -4.03
CA TYR A 313 5.43 4.33 -4.10
C TYR A 313 5.77 2.93 -3.61
N HIS A 314 6.96 2.41 -3.94
CA HIS A 314 7.40 1.10 -3.45
C HIS A 314 7.56 1.10 -1.93
N VAL A 315 8.20 2.12 -1.37
CA VAL A 315 8.39 2.23 0.08
C VAL A 315 7.04 2.33 0.79
N THR A 316 6.11 3.14 0.28
CA THR A 316 4.77 3.26 0.86
C THR A 316 3.98 1.94 0.77
N PHE A 317 4.11 1.19 -0.33
CA PHE A 317 3.51 -0.14 -0.44
C PHE A 317 4.13 -1.14 0.55
N LEU A 318 5.46 -1.15 0.69
CA LEU A 318 6.16 -1.99 1.65
C LEU A 318 5.79 -1.64 3.10
N GLN A 319 5.61 -0.36 3.42
CA GLN A 319 5.10 0.09 4.73
C GLN A 319 3.67 -0.39 4.98
N LEU A 320 2.81 -0.38 3.96
CA LEU A 320 1.46 -0.89 4.06
C LEU A 320 1.46 -2.41 4.32
N LEU A 321 2.30 -3.16 3.60
CA LEU A 321 2.51 -4.59 3.82
C LEU A 321 3.07 -4.87 5.23
N ASP A 322 4.02 -4.06 5.69
CA ASP A 322 4.60 -4.17 7.04
C ASP A 322 3.52 -4.00 8.12
N GLY A 323 2.72 -2.93 8.01
CA GLY A 323 1.61 -2.66 8.93
C GLY A 323 0.53 -3.74 8.87
N MET A 324 0.29 -4.34 7.70
CA MET A 324 -0.63 -5.47 7.55
C MET A 324 -0.17 -6.69 8.34
N LEU A 325 1.11 -7.04 8.24
CA LEU A 325 1.70 -8.18 8.96
C LEU A 325 1.80 -7.91 10.46
N ASP A 326 2.15 -6.68 10.86
CA ASP A 326 2.22 -6.29 12.27
C ASP A 326 0.83 -6.33 12.94
N ALA A 327 -0.19 -5.82 12.25
CA ALA A 327 -1.56 -5.88 12.72
C ALA A 327 -2.07 -7.32 12.89
N GLN A 328 -1.46 -8.32 12.26
CA GLN A 328 -1.80 -9.73 12.45
C GLN A 328 -1.10 -10.34 13.65
N ALA A 329 0.19 -10.06 13.82
CA ALA A 329 0.97 -10.55 14.95
C ALA A 329 0.40 -10.08 16.31
N ASN A 330 -0.24 -8.90 16.33
CA ASN A 330 -0.73 -8.25 17.54
C ASN A 330 -2.26 -8.37 17.76
N ARG A 331 -3.00 -9.11 16.93
CA ARG A 331 -4.47 -9.30 17.07
C ARG A 331 -4.80 -10.56 17.87
N GLY A 332 -5.83 -10.46 18.73
CA GLY A 332 -6.42 -11.58 19.48
C GLY A 332 -7.78 -12.06 18.94
N ASP A 333 -8.10 -11.83 17.67
CA ASP A 333 -9.37 -12.22 17.02
C ASP A 333 -9.13 -13.34 15.99
N ASP A 334 -10.12 -14.22 15.78
CA ASP A 334 -10.12 -15.47 14.98
C ASP A 334 -10.03 -15.25 13.44
N ARG A 335 -9.62 -14.06 12.97
CA ARG A 335 -9.49 -13.83 11.52
C ARG A 335 -8.28 -14.60 10.97
N PRO A 336 -8.41 -15.29 9.82
CA PRO A 336 -7.29 -15.99 9.23
C PRO A 336 -6.15 -15.01 8.90
N PRO A 337 -4.88 -15.40 9.11
CA PRO A 337 -3.73 -14.60 8.72
C PRO A 337 -3.73 -14.35 7.20
N ILE A 338 -3.04 -13.28 6.76
CA ILE A 338 -2.86 -13.01 5.34
C ILE A 338 -1.90 -14.09 4.87
N GLU A 339 -2.38 -14.96 4.00
CA GLU A 339 -1.55 -15.99 3.40
C GLU A 339 -0.61 -15.33 2.38
N ILE A 340 0.66 -15.20 2.78
CA ILE A 340 1.71 -14.73 1.88
C ILE A 340 2.19 -15.91 1.05
N GLY A 341 1.99 -15.84 -0.26
CA GLY A 341 2.48 -16.82 -1.22
C GLY A 341 4.01 -16.96 -1.17
N ILE A 342 4.51 -18.19 -1.34
CA ILE A 342 5.97 -18.44 -1.42
C ILE A 342 6.59 -17.69 -2.61
N ASP A 343 5.83 -17.46 -3.68
CA ASP A 343 6.29 -16.74 -4.86
C ASP A 343 6.49 -15.26 -4.57
N THR A 344 5.65 -14.63 -3.74
CA THR A 344 5.90 -13.29 -3.18
C THR A 344 7.21 -13.25 -2.39
N ALA A 345 7.48 -14.25 -1.54
CA ALA A 345 8.73 -14.29 -0.77
C ALA A 345 9.96 -14.48 -1.69
N ILE A 346 9.88 -15.36 -2.69
CA ILE A 346 10.94 -15.56 -3.71
C ILE A 346 11.17 -14.28 -4.52
N PHE A 347 10.11 -13.58 -4.90
CA PHE A 347 10.22 -12.28 -5.56
C PHE A 347 10.99 -11.28 -4.70
N PHE A 348 10.69 -11.19 -3.40
CA PHE A 348 11.45 -10.32 -2.51
C PHE A 348 12.91 -10.75 -2.35
N VAL A 349 13.25 -12.03 -2.46
CA VAL A 349 14.67 -12.44 -2.54
C VAL A 349 15.37 -11.81 -3.75
N ALA A 350 14.71 -11.80 -4.90
CA ALA A 350 15.24 -11.17 -6.11
C ALA A 350 15.36 -9.65 -5.97
N VAL A 351 14.39 -8.99 -5.31
CA VAL A 351 14.47 -7.56 -5.00
C VAL A 351 15.64 -7.27 -4.05
N THR A 352 15.77 -8.02 -2.95
CA THR A 352 16.88 -7.89 -1.99
C THR A 352 18.23 -8.00 -2.69
N LYS A 353 18.41 -8.97 -3.59
CA LYS A 353 19.64 -9.11 -4.40
C LYS A 353 19.97 -7.85 -5.19
N LYS A 354 18.97 -7.31 -5.90
CA LYS A 354 19.14 -6.08 -6.70
C LYS A 354 19.49 -4.89 -5.80
N LEU A 355 18.83 -4.75 -4.65
CA LEU A 355 19.09 -3.68 -3.68
C LEU A 355 20.50 -3.77 -3.10
N VAL A 356 20.92 -4.95 -2.63
CA VAL A 356 22.27 -5.17 -2.08
C VAL A 356 23.34 -4.88 -3.13
N HIS A 357 23.11 -5.27 -4.40
CA HIS A 357 24.03 -4.95 -5.49
C HIS A 357 24.08 -3.44 -5.78
N SER A 358 22.93 -2.76 -5.82
CA SER A 358 22.85 -1.30 -5.99
C SER A 358 23.60 -0.57 -4.88
N ILE A 359 23.35 -0.93 -3.62
CA ILE A 359 24.00 -0.35 -2.44
C ILE A 359 25.52 -0.59 -2.50
N SER A 360 25.96 -1.80 -2.83
CA SER A 360 27.39 -2.13 -2.99
C SER A 360 28.06 -1.30 -4.08
N ARG A 361 27.39 -1.11 -5.22
CA ARG A 361 27.89 -0.27 -6.33
C ARG A 361 28.01 1.19 -5.91
N ASN A 362 26.97 1.74 -5.28
CA ASN A 362 26.92 3.14 -4.87
C ASN A 362 27.90 3.42 -3.72
N ALA A 363 28.10 2.46 -2.82
CA ALA A 363 29.11 2.54 -1.77
C ALA A 363 30.54 2.65 -2.31
N LYS A 364 30.87 2.04 -3.44
CA LYS A 364 32.18 2.21 -4.09
C LYS A 364 32.39 3.60 -4.68
N GLN A 365 31.31 4.36 -4.87
CA GLN A 365 31.33 5.73 -5.39
C GLN A 365 31.31 6.78 -4.28
N LEU A 366 31.21 6.38 -3.00
CA LEU A 366 31.34 7.29 -1.86
C LEU A 366 32.77 7.86 -1.84
N ASN A 367 32.91 9.12 -2.21
CA ASN A 367 34.06 9.96 -1.87
C ASN A 367 33.61 11.02 -0.85
N ASP A 368 34.56 11.64 -0.14
CA ASP A 368 34.38 12.62 0.95
C ASP A 368 33.44 13.82 0.67
N LYS A 369 32.88 13.94 -0.54
CA LYS A 369 32.02 15.04 -0.99
C LYS A 369 30.53 14.70 -1.08
N ILE A 370 30.11 13.43 -0.91
CA ILE A 370 28.70 13.03 -1.06
C ILE A 370 28.12 12.69 0.32
N GLN A 371 27.02 13.36 0.70
CA GLN A 371 26.34 13.07 1.97
C GLN A 371 25.71 11.68 1.93
N ALA A 372 25.89 10.89 2.99
CA ALA A 372 25.39 9.52 3.05
C ALA A 372 23.85 9.41 2.89
N ALA A 373 23.10 10.41 3.34
CA ALA A 373 21.65 10.50 3.14
C ALA A 373 21.24 10.53 1.65
N ASP A 374 22.06 11.13 0.78
CA ASP A 374 21.79 11.20 -0.66
C ASP A 374 22.06 9.86 -1.37
N VAL A 375 22.96 9.04 -0.81
CA VAL A 375 23.47 7.80 -1.42
C VAL A 375 22.63 6.57 -1.10
N PHE A 376 22.00 6.53 0.09
CA PHE A 376 21.33 5.33 0.58
C PHE A 376 19.81 5.34 0.39
N GLY A 377 19.16 6.51 0.51
CA GLY A 377 17.79 6.79 0.02
C GLY A 377 16.72 5.70 0.21
N LEU A 378 15.77 5.66 -0.73
CA LEU A 378 14.61 4.77 -0.72
C LEU A 378 14.96 3.28 -0.88
N ASP A 379 16.11 2.96 -1.47
CA ASP A 379 16.56 1.58 -1.66
C ASP A 379 16.89 0.92 -0.32
N VAL A 380 17.47 1.67 0.62
CA VAL A 380 17.79 1.16 1.96
C VAL A 380 16.54 1.08 2.83
N ASP A 381 15.65 2.08 2.77
CA ASP A 381 14.35 2.01 3.46
C ASP A 381 13.55 0.78 3.02
N GLY A 382 13.49 0.53 1.71
CA GLY A 382 12.83 -0.65 1.17
C GLY A 382 13.54 -1.95 1.55
N LEU A 383 14.87 -1.97 1.59
CA LEU A 383 15.63 -3.15 2.05
C LEU A 383 15.30 -3.49 3.51
N VAL A 384 15.25 -2.49 4.40
CA VAL A 384 14.88 -2.69 5.80
C VAL A 384 13.48 -3.28 5.92
N LEU A 385 12.50 -2.72 5.21
CA LEU A 385 11.12 -3.24 5.21
C LEU A 385 11.04 -4.68 4.68
N ILE A 386 11.83 -5.03 3.66
CA ILE A 386 11.90 -6.39 3.13
C ILE A 386 12.57 -7.35 4.13
N LEU A 387 13.60 -6.92 4.85
CA LEU A 387 14.20 -7.75 5.91
C LEU A 387 13.22 -7.98 7.06
N GLN A 388 12.46 -6.95 7.46
CA GLN A 388 11.40 -7.06 8.46
C GLN A 388 10.26 -7.99 8.00
N PHE A 389 9.89 -7.93 6.73
CA PHE A 389 8.99 -8.90 6.11
C PHE A 389 9.54 -10.33 6.27
N PHE A 390 10.78 -10.60 5.88
CA PHE A 390 11.37 -11.93 6.03
C PHE A 390 11.46 -12.36 7.50
N ALA A 391 11.79 -11.45 8.41
CA ALA A 391 11.90 -11.74 9.83
C ALA A 391 10.55 -12.15 10.46
N ARG A 392 9.41 -11.68 9.92
CA ARG A 392 8.06 -12.09 10.32
C ARG A 392 7.57 -13.36 9.63
N VAL A 393 7.90 -13.56 8.35
CA VAL A 393 7.38 -14.71 7.58
C VAL A 393 8.18 -15.98 7.82
N THR A 394 9.51 -15.90 7.90
CA THR A 394 10.39 -17.08 8.00
C THR A 394 10.18 -18.01 9.21
N PRO A 395 9.73 -17.54 10.40
CA PRO A 395 9.36 -18.42 11.51
C PRO A 395 8.22 -19.39 11.18
N GLU A 396 7.24 -18.93 10.38
CA GLU A 396 6.04 -19.68 10.02
C GLU A 396 6.28 -20.69 8.87
N LEU A 397 7.46 -20.66 8.25
CA LEU A 397 7.78 -21.52 7.11
C LEU A 397 8.31 -22.89 7.55
N GLY A 398 7.76 -23.94 6.93
CA GLY A 398 8.35 -25.29 6.99
C GLY A 398 9.71 -25.40 6.28
N PRO A 399 10.45 -26.49 6.51
CA PRO A 399 11.81 -26.67 5.99
C PRO A 399 11.90 -26.59 4.46
N ASP A 400 10.92 -27.15 3.73
CA ASP A 400 10.89 -27.10 2.26
C ASP A 400 10.78 -25.67 1.72
N ALA A 401 9.94 -24.84 2.35
CA ALA A 401 9.76 -23.44 1.97
C ALA A 401 11.00 -22.61 2.29
N LYS A 402 11.61 -22.82 3.47
CA LYS A 402 12.91 -22.22 3.83
C LYS A 402 13.98 -22.59 2.80
N MET A 403 14.03 -23.86 2.38
CA MET A 403 15.00 -24.33 1.38
C MET A 403 14.75 -23.71 -0.01
N LYS A 404 13.49 -23.45 -0.41
CA LYS A 404 13.19 -22.69 -1.64
C LYS A 404 13.77 -21.28 -1.59
N LEU A 405 13.69 -20.58 -0.44
CA LEU A 405 14.28 -19.25 -0.27
C LEU A 405 15.82 -19.29 -0.34
N ILE A 406 16.44 -20.31 0.25
CA ILE A 406 17.88 -20.54 0.16
C ILE A 406 18.31 -20.80 -1.28
N LYS A 407 17.61 -21.68 -2.02
CA LYS A 407 17.85 -21.94 -3.45
C LYS A 407 17.62 -20.71 -4.32
N ALA A 408 16.65 -19.86 -3.96
CA ALA A 408 16.45 -18.55 -4.58
C ALA A 408 17.60 -17.57 -4.26
N GLY A 409 18.49 -17.91 -3.31
CA GLY A 409 19.74 -17.23 -2.97
C GLY A 409 19.62 -16.24 -1.81
N LEU A 410 18.63 -16.38 -0.93
CA LEU A 410 18.47 -15.50 0.22
C LEU A 410 19.68 -15.57 1.17
N GLY A 411 20.17 -16.77 1.47
CA GLY A 411 21.32 -16.97 2.38
C GLY A 411 22.57 -16.22 1.94
N ASP A 412 23.04 -16.43 0.71
CA ASP A 412 24.19 -15.72 0.12
C ASP A 412 23.98 -14.19 0.17
N THR A 413 22.79 -13.73 -0.20
CA THR A 413 22.47 -12.30 -0.24
C THR A 413 22.57 -11.66 1.14
N LEU A 414 22.08 -12.34 2.19
CA LEU A 414 22.16 -11.86 3.57
C LEU A 414 23.60 -11.84 4.09
N LEU A 415 24.41 -12.87 3.78
CA LEU A 415 25.82 -12.88 4.15
C LEU A 415 26.61 -11.77 3.42
N THR A 416 26.31 -11.54 2.14
CA THR A 416 26.87 -10.43 1.36
C THR A 416 26.48 -9.08 1.97
N LEU A 417 25.21 -8.93 2.39
CA LEU A 417 24.74 -7.72 3.07
C LEU A 417 25.46 -7.50 4.41
N LEU A 418 25.63 -8.53 5.24
CA LEU A 418 26.36 -8.42 6.51
C LEU A 418 27.80 -7.95 6.31
N ASN A 419 28.50 -8.54 5.33
CA ASN A 419 29.86 -8.15 4.99
C ASN A 419 29.93 -6.71 4.43
N LEU A 420 28.95 -6.31 3.63
CA LEU A 420 28.86 -4.93 3.11
C LEU A 420 28.60 -3.95 4.26
N ALA A 421 27.60 -4.20 5.09
CA ALA A 421 27.23 -3.36 6.22
C ALA A 421 28.40 -3.18 7.20
N SER A 422 29.14 -4.24 7.51
CA SER A 422 30.34 -4.18 8.37
C SER A 422 31.47 -3.34 7.79
N LYS A 423 31.57 -3.21 6.46
CA LYS A 423 32.54 -2.31 5.80
C LYS A 423 32.08 -0.85 5.79
N LEU A 424 30.79 -0.62 5.60
CA LEU A 424 30.25 0.74 5.50
C LEU A 424 30.09 1.41 6.88
N TYR A 425 29.69 0.63 7.88
CA TYR A 425 29.45 1.11 9.24
C TYR A 425 30.09 0.14 10.23
N PRO A 426 31.38 0.35 10.55
CA PRO A 426 32.05 -0.40 11.59
C PRO A 426 31.29 -0.31 12.91
N ARG A 427 31.44 -1.35 13.75
CA ARG A 427 30.72 -1.46 15.02
C ARG A 427 31.05 -0.31 15.95
N ILE A 428 30.05 0.12 16.72
CA ILE A 428 30.21 1.13 17.76
C ILE A 428 29.78 0.53 19.11
N THR A 429 30.58 0.80 20.15
CA THR A 429 30.24 0.53 21.55
C THR A 429 30.26 1.84 22.35
N LEU A 430 29.31 1.99 23.28
CA LEU A 430 29.06 3.18 24.10
C LEU A 430 30.30 3.89 24.68
N THR A 431 31.41 3.17 24.91
CA THR A 431 32.68 3.73 25.38
C THR A 431 33.33 4.76 24.43
N LYS A 432 33.06 4.73 23.12
CA LYS A 432 33.62 5.69 22.14
C LYS A 432 32.87 7.03 22.06
N ARG A 433 31.75 7.22 22.77
CA ARG A 433 31.03 8.51 22.82
C ARG A 433 31.61 9.49 23.86
N SER A 434 32.47 9.04 24.76
CA SER A 434 32.97 9.81 25.90
C SER A 434 34.32 10.49 25.66
N SER A 435 35.03 10.18 24.57
CA SER A 435 36.28 10.86 24.20
C SER A 435 35.96 12.16 23.46
N SER A 436 36.21 13.29 24.11
CA SER A 436 35.88 14.66 23.70
C SER A 436 36.66 15.22 22.51
N ASP A 437 37.23 14.38 21.65
CA ASP A 437 37.97 14.79 20.46
C ASP A 437 37.49 13.99 19.23
N ALA A 438 36.43 14.45 18.57
CA ALA A 438 36.21 14.27 17.13
C ALA A 438 34.98 15.05 16.66
N THR A 439 35.11 15.66 15.49
CA THR A 439 34.07 16.33 14.70
C THR A 439 32.77 15.51 14.56
N PRO A 440 31.57 16.15 14.50
CA PRO A 440 30.27 15.49 14.74
C PRO A 440 29.70 14.61 13.60
N THR A 441 30.51 14.09 12.67
CA THR A 441 29.98 13.61 11.36
C THR A 441 30.00 12.09 11.12
N SER A 442 30.57 11.24 11.98
CA SER A 442 30.72 9.79 11.69
C SER A 442 30.04 8.81 12.66
N SER A 443 29.37 9.27 13.72
CA SER A 443 28.90 8.39 14.81
C SER A 443 27.41 8.01 14.77
N ILE A 444 26.64 8.58 13.85
CA ILE A 444 25.22 8.25 13.64
C ILE A 444 25.13 7.55 12.27
N PRO A 445 24.72 6.27 12.21
CA PRO A 445 24.49 5.64 10.92
C PRO A 445 23.45 6.47 10.17
N PRO A 446 23.63 6.74 8.87
CA PRO A 446 22.64 7.46 8.09
C PRO A 446 21.30 6.75 8.19
N GLN A 447 20.24 7.55 8.14
CA GLN A 447 18.85 7.08 8.18
C GLN A 447 18.69 5.88 7.25
N GLY A 448 18.32 4.72 7.81
CA GLY A 448 18.12 3.45 7.09
C GLY A 448 19.12 2.32 7.37
N PHE A 449 20.34 2.56 7.89
CA PHE A 449 21.28 1.45 8.21
C PHE A 449 21.18 0.93 9.65
N PHE A 450 20.39 1.58 10.50
CA PHE A 450 20.10 1.10 11.83
C PHE A 450 19.39 -0.26 11.76
N MET A 451 19.76 -1.19 12.64
CA MET A 451 19.22 -2.57 12.74
C MET A 451 19.48 -3.50 11.55
N ILE A 452 20.04 -3.04 10.43
CA ILE A 452 20.13 -3.85 9.20
C ILE A 452 20.87 -5.18 9.38
N LYS A 453 21.93 -5.20 10.20
CA LYS A 453 22.66 -6.44 10.49
C LYS A 453 21.89 -7.32 11.47
N SER A 454 21.25 -6.70 12.45
CA SER A 454 20.38 -7.40 13.42
C SER A 454 19.25 -8.14 12.69
N ASP A 455 18.56 -7.46 11.77
CA ASP A 455 17.49 -8.05 10.97
C ASP A 455 18.00 -9.17 10.05
N ALA A 456 19.14 -8.96 9.37
CA ALA A 456 19.74 -9.99 8.53
C ALA A 456 20.13 -11.25 9.32
N VAL A 457 20.75 -11.10 10.49
CA VAL A 457 21.09 -12.22 11.39
C VAL A 457 19.83 -12.92 11.91
N LYS A 458 18.78 -12.15 12.26
CA LYS A 458 17.49 -12.69 12.70
C LYS A 458 16.84 -13.56 11.61
N VAL A 459 16.85 -13.10 10.36
CA VAL A 459 16.34 -13.89 9.22
C VAL A 459 17.15 -15.18 9.04
N LEU A 460 18.49 -15.12 9.12
CA LEU A 460 19.34 -16.31 9.04
C LEU A 460 19.04 -17.30 10.18
N ALA A 461 18.83 -16.80 11.41
CA ALA A 461 18.46 -17.62 12.55
C ALA A 461 17.15 -18.39 12.30
N ASN A 462 16.12 -17.68 11.81
CA ASN A 462 14.81 -18.27 11.53
C ASN A 462 14.89 -19.34 10.43
N LEU A 463 15.64 -19.06 9.34
CA LEU A 463 15.83 -19.99 8.23
C LEU A 463 16.50 -21.31 8.67
N CYS A 464 17.42 -21.26 9.64
CA CYS A 464 18.14 -22.44 10.12
C CYS A 464 17.37 -23.26 11.18
N TYR A 465 16.30 -22.70 11.76
CA TYR A 465 15.53 -23.38 12.79
C TYR A 465 14.80 -24.62 12.23
N GLU A 466 15.10 -25.80 12.80
CA GLU A 466 14.53 -27.10 12.45
C GLU A 466 14.61 -27.45 10.95
N ALA A 467 15.67 -27.00 10.26
CA ALA A 467 15.84 -27.20 8.82
C ALA A 467 17.27 -27.63 8.44
N LYS A 468 17.59 -28.92 8.61
CA LYS A 468 18.96 -29.44 8.42
C LYS A 468 19.59 -29.10 7.06
N GLU A 469 18.85 -29.26 5.96
CA GLU A 469 19.38 -28.92 4.63
C GLU A 469 19.74 -27.43 4.51
N VAL A 470 18.98 -26.54 5.15
CA VAL A 470 19.28 -25.11 5.19
C VAL A 470 20.51 -24.85 6.05
N GLN A 471 20.62 -25.51 7.22
CA GLN A 471 21.79 -25.41 8.09
C GLN A 471 23.07 -25.83 7.35
N ASP A 472 23.01 -26.93 6.58
CA ASP A 472 24.12 -27.44 5.79
C ASP A 472 24.51 -26.49 4.66
N GLU A 473 23.52 -25.91 3.97
CA GLU A 473 23.79 -24.94 2.91
C GLU A 473 24.41 -23.65 3.46
N ILE A 474 23.91 -23.13 4.58
CA ILE A 474 24.51 -21.95 5.24
C ILE A 474 25.95 -22.24 5.69
N ARG A 475 26.26 -23.43 6.20
CA ARG A 475 27.65 -23.84 6.46
C ARG A 475 28.46 -23.85 5.16
N ARG A 476 27.94 -24.46 4.09
CA ARG A 476 28.64 -24.64 2.80
C ARG A 476 29.03 -23.30 2.17
N ILE A 477 28.17 -22.29 2.26
CA ILE A 477 28.44 -20.94 1.75
C ILE A 477 29.27 -20.06 2.72
N GLY A 478 29.80 -20.64 3.81
CA GLY A 478 30.68 -19.95 4.75
C GLY A 478 29.95 -19.05 5.75
N GLY A 479 28.68 -19.31 6.04
CA GLY A 479 27.87 -18.46 6.92
C GLY A 479 28.26 -18.53 8.41
N ILE A 480 28.75 -19.67 8.91
CA ILE A 480 29.06 -19.86 10.34
C ILE A 480 30.08 -18.82 10.85
N PRO A 481 31.26 -18.63 10.23
CA PRO A 481 32.22 -17.61 10.67
C PRO A 481 31.66 -16.18 10.60
N VAL A 482 30.86 -15.87 9.58
CA VAL A 482 30.25 -14.54 9.40
C VAL A 482 29.28 -14.24 10.55
N ILE A 483 28.43 -15.21 10.92
CA ILE A 483 27.46 -15.05 12.01
C ILE A 483 28.18 -15.00 13.36
N LEU A 484 29.19 -15.84 13.60
CA LEU A 484 30.01 -15.79 14.82
C LEU A 484 30.67 -14.43 15.03
N ASN A 485 31.06 -13.77 13.94
CA ASN A 485 31.64 -12.43 14.01
C ASN A 485 30.64 -11.43 14.63
N GLU A 486 29.34 -11.59 14.40
CA GLU A 486 28.29 -10.70 14.93
C GLU A 486 27.87 -11.02 16.38
N CYS A 487 28.49 -11.99 17.06
CA CYS A 487 28.32 -12.27 18.50
C CYS A 487 28.96 -11.20 19.42
N ARG A 488 28.88 -9.92 19.07
CA ARG A 488 29.41 -8.79 19.84
C ARG A 488 28.36 -7.69 19.93
N VAL A 489 28.49 -6.84 20.95
CA VAL A 489 27.61 -5.66 21.08
C VAL A 489 27.91 -4.68 19.95
N ASP A 490 26.85 -4.11 19.38
CA ASP A 490 26.89 -3.06 18.37
C ASP A 490 25.69 -2.12 18.58
N ASP A 491 25.93 -0.89 18.99
CA ASP A 491 24.86 0.07 19.33
C ASP A 491 24.04 0.51 18.10
N ASN A 492 24.59 0.33 16.89
CA ASN A 492 23.86 0.54 15.64
C ASN A 492 22.91 -0.62 15.31
N ASN A 493 23.11 -1.77 15.96
CA ASN A 493 22.34 -2.99 15.77
C ASN A 493 21.98 -3.61 17.13
N PRO A 494 21.09 -2.96 17.91
CA PRO A 494 20.58 -3.54 19.14
C PRO A 494 20.17 -5.00 18.99
N TYR A 495 20.47 -5.79 20.03
CA TYR A 495 20.21 -7.23 20.12
C TYR A 495 20.93 -8.13 19.10
N ILE A 496 21.87 -7.60 18.31
CA ILE A 496 22.59 -8.41 17.31
C ILE A 496 23.33 -9.59 17.93
N LYS A 497 23.90 -9.43 19.13
CA LYS A 497 24.61 -10.49 19.85
C LYS A 497 23.66 -11.64 20.18
N GLU A 498 22.49 -11.33 20.72
CA GLU A 498 21.46 -12.28 21.10
C GLU A 498 20.93 -13.02 19.86
N HIS A 499 20.67 -12.29 18.77
CA HIS A 499 20.26 -12.90 17.50
C HIS A 499 21.35 -13.77 16.88
N ALA A 500 22.63 -13.36 16.98
CA ALA A 500 23.75 -14.15 16.48
C ALA A 500 23.93 -15.45 17.28
N ILE A 501 23.82 -15.39 18.61
CA ILE A 501 23.83 -16.59 19.46
C ILE A 501 22.68 -17.53 19.10
N LEU A 502 21.47 -17.00 18.89
CA LEU A 502 20.32 -17.79 18.43
C LEU A 502 20.57 -18.43 17.06
N ALA A 503 21.16 -17.69 16.11
CA ALA A 503 21.50 -18.20 14.80
C ALA A 503 22.50 -19.36 14.88
N ILE A 504 23.54 -19.24 15.70
CA ILE A 504 24.54 -20.31 15.92
C ILE A 504 23.89 -21.52 16.59
N ARG A 505 23.03 -21.32 17.60
CA ARG A 505 22.25 -22.41 18.20
C ARG A 505 21.46 -23.15 17.12
N ASN A 506 20.68 -22.43 16.32
CA ASN A 506 19.81 -23.03 15.30
C ASN A 506 20.61 -23.71 14.19
N LEU A 507 21.81 -23.21 13.86
CA LEU A 507 22.72 -23.86 12.91
C LEU A 507 23.27 -25.18 13.43
N CYS A 508 23.58 -25.26 14.73
CA CYS A 508 24.17 -26.44 15.34
C CYS A 508 23.12 -27.46 15.84
N ASP A 509 21.87 -27.05 15.99
CA ASP A 509 20.81 -27.90 16.54
C ASP A 509 20.55 -29.12 15.65
N GLY A 510 20.78 -30.32 16.19
CA GLY A 510 20.70 -31.58 15.45
C GLY A 510 21.71 -31.75 14.31
N ASN A 511 22.75 -30.91 14.22
CA ASN A 511 23.71 -30.91 13.12
C ASN A 511 25.16 -31.08 13.63
N THR A 512 25.61 -32.33 13.70
CA THR A 512 26.94 -32.69 14.18
C THR A 512 28.04 -32.07 13.32
N GLU A 513 27.86 -32.01 12.00
CA GLU A 513 28.88 -31.44 11.11
C GLU A 513 29.10 -29.93 11.34
N ASN A 514 28.03 -29.20 11.69
CA ASN A 514 28.12 -27.80 12.09
C ASN A 514 28.74 -27.65 13.49
N GLN A 515 28.39 -28.53 14.44
CA GLN A 515 28.97 -28.57 15.78
C GLN A 515 30.48 -28.82 15.73
N ASP A 516 30.92 -29.79 14.94
CA ASP A 516 32.33 -30.14 14.76
C ASP A 516 33.12 -28.97 14.16
N LEU A 517 32.56 -28.26 13.18
CA LEU A 517 33.18 -27.07 12.61
C LEU A 517 33.37 -25.99 13.69
N VAL A 518 32.34 -25.71 14.50
CA VAL A 518 32.44 -24.72 15.58
C VAL A 518 33.44 -25.17 16.66
N ALA A 519 33.44 -26.46 17.02
CA ALA A 519 34.37 -27.04 18.01
C ALA A 519 35.83 -27.02 17.52
N SER A 520 36.06 -27.05 16.21
CA SER A 520 37.39 -26.95 15.62
C SER A 520 38.02 -25.55 15.69
N LEU A 521 37.24 -24.52 16.04
CA LEU A 521 37.73 -23.15 16.12
C LEU A 521 38.65 -22.98 17.33
N THR A 522 39.87 -22.51 17.09
CA THR A 522 40.87 -22.26 18.13
C THR A 522 41.09 -20.77 18.37
N PRO A 523 41.29 -20.34 19.63
CA PRO A 523 41.68 -18.97 19.94
C PRO A 523 43.02 -18.61 19.28
N GLN A 524 43.07 -17.47 18.59
CA GLN A 524 44.28 -16.98 17.91
C GLN A 524 44.90 -15.75 18.58
N GLY A 525 44.31 -15.27 19.69
CA GLY A 525 44.76 -14.06 20.41
C GLY A 525 43.65 -13.03 20.57
N ILE A 526 44.04 -11.83 21.00
CA ILE A 526 43.13 -10.70 21.21
C ILE A 526 43.04 -9.92 19.90
N ALA A 527 41.83 -9.47 19.55
CA ALA A 527 41.66 -8.63 18.37
C ALA A 527 42.44 -7.30 18.56
N PRO A 528 43.19 -6.81 17.54
CA PRO A 528 44.05 -5.63 17.69
C PRO A 528 43.32 -4.40 18.24
N GLU A 529 42.09 -4.16 17.80
CA GLU A 529 41.26 -3.05 18.29
C GLU A 529 40.93 -3.17 19.79
N SER A 530 40.66 -4.41 20.26
CA SER A 530 40.39 -4.67 21.67
C SER A 530 41.66 -4.54 22.50
N GLU A 531 42.79 -5.01 21.99
CA GLU A 531 44.10 -4.85 22.64
C GLU A 531 44.46 -3.37 22.81
N GLN A 532 44.25 -2.56 21.77
CA GLN A 532 44.45 -1.10 21.84
C GLN A 532 43.53 -0.44 22.88
N MET A 533 42.23 -0.75 22.86
CA MET A 533 41.27 -0.18 23.82
C MET A 533 41.59 -0.55 25.27
N LEU A 534 42.06 -1.78 25.49
CA LEU A 534 42.46 -2.26 26.81
C LEU A 534 43.77 -1.58 27.26
N ASP A 535 44.73 -1.40 26.35
CA ASP A 535 45.99 -0.71 26.64
C ASP A 535 45.76 0.76 27.02
N GLU A 536 44.90 1.46 26.29
CA GLU A 536 44.46 2.84 26.60
C GLU A 536 43.76 2.94 27.96
N ALA A 537 43.06 1.87 28.39
CA ALA A 537 42.46 1.77 29.71
C ALA A 537 43.46 1.36 30.82
N GLY A 538 44.75 1.17 30.49
CA GLY A 538 45.77 0.71 31.43
C GLY A 538 45.64 -0.76 31.83
N ILE A 539 44.95 -1.55 31.01
CA ILE A 539 44.63 -2.95 31.24
C ILE A 539 45.46 -3.81 30.30
N GLN A 540 46.34 -4.64 30.86
CA GLN A 540 47.08 -5.63 30.08
C GLN A 540 46.29 -6.94 30.03
N VAL A 541 46.15 -7.51 28.83
CA VAL A 541 45.36 -8.73 28.63
C VAL A 541 46.20 -9.75 27.89
N LYS A 542 46.19 -11.00 28.38
CA LYS A 542 46.85 -12.15 27.73
C LYS A 542 45.85 -13.29 27.58
N VAL A 543 45.96 -14.04 26.48
CA VAL A 543 45.25 -15.31 26.30
C VAL A 543 46.20 -16.41 26.73
N ASP A 544 45.81 -17.23 27.71
CA ASP A 544 46.61 -18.37 28.14
C ASP A 544 46.46 -19.56 27.18
N ASP A 545 47.28 -20.60 27.37
CA ASP A 545 47.32 -21.80 26.52
C ASP A 545 45.97 -22.56 26.49
N SER A 546 45.06 -22.28 27.43
CA SER A 546 43.70 -22.83 27.48
C SER A 546 42.67 -21.98 26.73
N GLY A 547 43.10 -20.88 26.11
CA GLY A 547 42.21 -19.94 25.43
C GLY A 547 41.51 -18.95 26.34
N ARG A 548 41.82 -18.92 27.64
CA ARG A 548 41.16 -18.02 28.60
C ARG A 548 41.85 -16.67 28.62
N VAL A 549 41.03 -15.62 28.65
CA VAL A 549 41.47 -14.23 28.73
C VAL A 549 41.83 -13.90 30.18
N ARG A 550 43.09 -13.57 30.44
CA ARG A 550 43.60 -13.07 31.73
C ARG A 550 43.82 -11.57 31.64
N VAL A 551 43.36 -10.85 32.67
CA VAL A 551 43.32 -9.39 32.72
C VAL A 551 44.14 -8.92 33.93
N GLY A 552 45.02 -7.93 33.76
CA GLY A 552 45.84 -7.36 34.83
C GLY A 552 46.05 -5.85 34.66
N LYS A 553 46.35 -5.12 35.74
CA LYS A 553 46.74 -3.71 35.65
C LYS A 553 48.16 -3.60 35.12
N LYS A 554 48.39 -2.72 34.14
CA LYS A 554 49.70 -2.53 33.49
C LYS A 554 50.83 -2.25 34.51
N ALA A 555 50.54 -1.46 35.55
CA ALA A 555 51.49 -1.15 36.64
C ALA A 555 51.86 -2.35 37.53
N GLU A 556 50.91 -3.24 37.85
CA GLU A 556 51.17 -4.42 38.69
C GLU A 556 51.94 -5.50 37.92
N VAL A 557 51.71 -5.64 36.62
CA VAL A 557 52.41 -6.64 35.79
C VAL A 557 53.86 -6.23 35.55
N GLU A 558 54.14 -4.95 35.32
CA GLU A 558 55.52 -4.43 35.20
C GLU A 558 56.28 -4.51 36.53
N GLU A 559 55.66 -4.19 37.67
CA GLU A 559 56.27 -4.37 39.00
C GLU A 559 56.56 -5.85 39.32
N ILE A 560 55.65 -6.77 38.98
CA ILE A 560 55.85 -8.22 39.20
C ILE A 560 56.97 -8.77 38.30
N LEU A 561 57.08 -8.29 37.05
CA LEU A 561 58.16 -8.67 36.12
C LEU A 561 59.52 -8.09 36.57
N ALA A 562 59.53 -6.85 37.07
CA ALA A 562 60.72 -6.21 37.63
C ALA A 562 61.20 -6.87 38.94
N MET A 563 60.27 -7.27 39.82
CA MET A 563 60.58 -7.98 41.06
C MET A 563 61.14 -9.40 40.82
N LYS A 564 60.76 -10.07 39.72
CA LYS A 564 61.18 -11.45 39.40
C LYS A 564 62.37 -11.56 38.44
N ARG A 565 62.89 -10.45 37.90
CA ARG A 565 63.99 -10.42 36.88
C ARG A 565 63.78 -11.38 35.70
N LEU A 566 62.55 -11.48 35.20
CA LEU A 566 62.24 -12.30 34.01
C LEU A 566 62.07 -11.39 32.80
N SER A 567 62.61 -11.81 31.65
CA SER A 567 62.41 -11.10 30.39
C SER A 567 61.03 -11.42 29.78
N VAL A 568 60.47 -10.48 29.02
CA VAL A 568 59.12 -10.59 28.41
C VAL A 568 58.96 -11.84 27.52
N SER A 569 60.07 -12.40 27.02
CA SER A 569 60.13 -13.62 26.20
C SER A 569 60.07 -14.95 26.96
N GLU A 570 60.19 -14.97 28.29
CA GLU A 570 60.36 -16.21 29.08
C GLU A 570 59.09 -16.72 29.79
N VAL A 571 57.93 -16.11 29.55
CA VAL A 571 56.67 -16.54 30.17
C VAL A 571 55.72 -17.16 29.12
N GLN A 572 55.93 -18.43 28.82
CA GLN A 572 54.84 -19.36 28.47
C GLN A 572 54.23 -19.87 29.78
N LEU A 573 52.96 -19.55 30.03
CA LEU A 573 52.12 -20.11 31.09
C LEU A 573 50.63 -19.98 30.74
#